data_AF-A0A847BT02-F1
#
_entry.id   AF-A0A847BT02-F1
#
_cell.length_a   1.000
_cell.length_b   1.000
_cell.length_c   1.000
_cell.angle_alpha   90.00
_cell.angle_beta   90.00
_cell.angle_gamma   90.00
#
_symmetry.space_group_name_H-M   'P 1'
#
loop_
_entity.id
_entity.type
_entity.pdbx_description
1 polymer ?
#
loop_
_entity_poly.entity_id
_entity_poly.type
_entity_poly.pdbx_seq_one_letter_code
_entity_poly.pdbx_strand_id
1 'polypeptide(L)'
;MLTVDENDPFTGSPRSKFFDVMLHGNRSVVENVLDDLLGKFVAMEQLLGELIDPSSLDLQIQTVLQEKQDDIYEAKNDLYISLVGDVLTQHE
;
A
#
# COMPACT_ATOMS: atom_id res chain seq x y z
N MET A 1 31.93 -8.11 -12.72
CA MET A 1 30.98 -7.14 -12.15
C MET A 1 29.73 -7.23 -13.02
N LEU A 2 28.67 -7.87 -12.52
CA LEU A 2 27.41 -7.94 -13.26
C LEU A 2 26.79 -6.54 -13.20
N THR A 3 26.58 -5.93 -14.37
CA THR A 3 25.82 -4.69 -14.50
C THR A 3 24.38 -5.01 -14.15
N VAL A 4 23.89 -4.49 -13.03
CA VAL A 4 22.46 -4.49 -12.71
C VAL A 4 21.83 -3.58 -13.76
N ASP A 5 20.98 -4.14 -14.62
CA ASP A 5 20.23 -3.35 -15.59
C ASP A 5 19.25 -2.46 -14.81
N GLU A 6 19.45 -1.14 -14.85
CA GLU A 6 18.58 -0.16 -14.18
C GLU A 6 17.15 -0.18 -14.76
N ASN A 7 16.91 -0.88 -15.87
CA ASN A 7 15.59 -1.11 -16.46
C ASN A 7 14.99 -2.48 -16.13
N ASP A 8 15.62 -3.29 -15.27
CA ASP A 8 15.02 -4.55 -14.84
C ASP A 8 13.85 -4.23 -13.87
N PRO A 9 12.59 -4.51 -14.25
CA PRO A 9 11.42 -4.32 -13.38
C PRO A 9 11.48 -5.21 -12.13
N PHE A 10 12.41 -6.16 -12.06
CA PHE A 10 12.68 -6.97 -10.88
C PHE A 10 13.72 -6.35 -9.93
N THR A 11 14.38 -5.25 -10.28
CA THR A 11 15.28 -4.48 -9.40
C THR A 11 14.53 -3.39 -8.62
N GLY A 12 14.95 -3.10 -7.38
CA GLY A 12 14.31 -2.09 -6.52
C GLY A 12 13.41 -2.65 -5.39
N SER A 13 13.12 -1.81 -4.38
CA SER A 13 12.28 -2.19 -3.24
C SER A 13 10.80 -2.29 -3.64
N PRO A 14 9.97 -3.07 -2.91
CA PRO A 14 8.51 -3.11 -3.13
C PRO A 14 7.88 -1.72 -3.23
N ARG A 15 8.31 -0.81 -2.36
CA ARG A 15 7.89 0.59 -2.38
C ARG A 15 8.21 1.29 -3.71
N SER A 16 9.44 1.15 -4.22
CA SER A 16 9.84 1.79 -5.48
C SER A 16 8.94 1.33 -6.61
N LYS A 17 8.81 0.01 -6.77
CA LYS A 17 7.98 -0.61 -7.81
C LYS A 17 6.53 -0.21 -7.73
N PHE A 18 5.99 -0.12 -6.51
CA PHE A 18 4.64 0.40 -6.30
C PHE A 18 4.49 1.80 -6.88
N PHE A 19 5.36 2.75 -6.54
CA PHE A 19 5.25 4.10 -7.07
C PHE A 19 5.49 4.15 -8.58
N ASP A 20 6.41 3.34 -9.11
CA ASP A 20 6.65 3.26 -10.55
C ASP A 20 5.39 2.79 -11.30
N VAL A 21 4.72 1.75 -10.80
CA VAL A 21 3.47 1.23 -11.39
C VAL A 21 2.32 2.22 -11.23
N MET A 22 2.19 2.89 -10.09
CA MET A 22 1.13 3.88 -9.88
C MET A 22 1.31 5.13 -10.75
N LEU A 23 2.55 5.52 -11.05
CA LEU A 23 2.84 6.70 -11.87
C LEU A 23 2.75 6.43 -13.38
N HIS A 24 3.07 5.21 -13.82
CA HIS A 24 3.19 4.88 -15.24
C HIS A 24 2.18 3.85 -15.75
N GLY A 25 1.40 3.22 -14.87
CA GLY A 25 0.36 2.25 -15.22
C GLY A 25 -0.83 2.86 -15.96
N ASN A 26 -1.76 2.00 -16.41
CA ASN A 26 -3.01 2.49 -16.98
C ASN A 26 -3.79 3.25 -15.92
N ARG A 27 -4.07 4.52 -16.22
CA ARG A 27 -4.71 5.46 -15.30
C ARG A 27 -6.01 4.93 -14.72
N SER A 28 -6.90 4.37 -15.54
CA SER A 28 -8.21 3.89 -15.06
C SER A 28 -8.06 2.70 -14.12
N VAL A 29 -7.13 1.79 -14.41
CA VAL A 29 -6.82 0.64 -13.54
C VAL A 29 -6.23 1.12 -12.22
N VAL A 30 -5.25 2.02 -12.27
CA VAL A 30 -4.63 2.63 -11.09
C VAL A 30 -5.66 3.37 -10.23
N GLU A 31 -6.54 4.18 -10.84
CA GLU A 31 -7.61 4.88 -10.15
C GLU A 31 -8.54 3.89 -9.42
N ASN A 32 -8.95 2.80 -10.07
CA ASN A 32 -9.79 1.78 -9.44
C ASN A 32 -9.10 1.09 -8.25
N VAL A 33 -7.84 0.68 -8.41
CA VAL A 33 -7.09 0.00 -7.33
C VAL A 33 -6.90 0.92 -6.12
N LEU A 34 -6.64 2.21 -6.35
CA LEU A 34 -6.53 3.19 -5.27
C LEU A 34 -7.87 3.49 -4.61
N ASP A 35 -8.95 3.59 -5.38
CA ASP A 35 -10.31 3.78 -4.85
C ASP A 35 -10.74 2.60 -3.97
N ASP A 36 -10.46 1.37 -4.40
CA ASP A 36 -10.71 0.15 -3.61
C ASP A 36 -9.90 0.15 -2.29
N LEU A 37 -8.63 0.59 -2.33
CA LEU A 37 -7.80 0.72 -1.14
C LEU A 37 -8.36 1.76 -0.17
N LEU A 38 -8.78 2.92 -0.66
CA LEU A 38 -9.41 3.97 0.14
C LEU A 38 -10.74 3.51 0.73
N GLY A 39 -11.55 2.79 -0.04
CA GLY A 39 -12.79 2.19 0.44
C GLY A 39 -12.57 1.23 1.60
N LYS A 40 -11.56 0.35 1.51
CA LYS A 40 -11.16 -0.52 2.63
C LYS A 40 -10.70 0.28 3.84
N PHE A 41 -9.90 1.33 3.66
CA PHE A 41 -9.44 2.19 4.75
C PHE A 41 -10.60 2.84 5.50
N VAL A 42 -11.53 3.49 4.78
CA VAL A 42 -12.71 4.13 5.37
C VAL A 42 -13.60 3.12 6.09
N ALA A 43 -13.80 1.93 5.52
CA ALA A 43 -14.58 0.88 6.17
C ALA A 43 -13.92 0.39 7.47
N MET A 44 -12.59 0.25 7.50
CA MET A 44 -11.86 -0.11 8.73
C MET A 44 -11.97 0.98 9.80
N GLU A 45 -11.87 2.25 9.43
CA GLU A 45 -12.06 3.35 10.38
C GLU A 45 -13.48 3.36 10.97
N GLN A 46 -14.51 3.14 10.16
CA GLN A 46 -15.89 3.04 10.63
C GLN A 46 -16.08 1.86 11.59
N LEU A 47 -15.60 0.68 11.21
CA LEU A 47 -15.68 -0.51 12.06
C LEU A 47 -14.94 -0.33 13.39
N LEU A 48 -13.78 0.32 13.39
CA LEU A 48 -13.05 0.63 14.62
C LEU A 48 -13.79 1.68 15.46
N GLY A 49 -14.38 2.70 14.83
CA GLY A 49 -15.18 3.72 15.52
C GLY A 49 -16.43 3.19 16.22
N GLU A 50 -16.91 1.99 15.86
CA GLU A 50 -17.95 1.28 16.61
C GLU A 50 -17.43 0.60 17.88
N LEU A 51 -16.13 0.30 17.96
CA LEU A 51 -15.50 -0.46 19.02
C LEU A 51 -14.77 0.43 20.04
N ILE A 52 -14.29 1.60 19.61
CA ILE A 52 -13.52 2.52 20.45
C ILE A 52 -14.08 3.95 20.35
N ASP A 53 -13.72 4.81 21.30
CA ASP A 53 -14.03 6.24 21.22
C ASP A 53 -13.36 6.84 19.95
N PRO A 54 -14.13 7.38 18.99
CA PRO A 54 -13.59 7.96 17.77
C PRO A 54 -12.57 9.06 18.03
N SER A 55 -12.72 9.81 19.12
CA SER A 55 -11.77 10.87 19.50
C SER A 55 -10.40 10.36 19.94
N SER A 56 -10.29 9.04 20.20
CA SER A 56 -9.05 8.37 20.60
C SER A 56 -8.40 7.54 19.47
N LEU A 57 -9.10 7.32 18.36
CA LEU A 57 -8.64 6.44 17.27
C LEU A 57 -7.29 6.92 16.69
N ASP A 58 -7.18 8.20 16.37
CA ASP A 58 -5.94 8.78 15.82
C ASP A 58 -4.75 8.58 16.76
N LEU A 59 -4.95 8.79 18.07
CA LEU A 59 -3.90 8.60 19.06
C LEU A 59 -3.45 7.14 19.10
N GLN A 60 -4.40 6.19 19.09
CA GLN A 60 -4.08 4.76 19.09
C GLN A 60 -3.36 4.33 17.81
N ILE A 61 -3.76 4.85 16.64
CA ILE A 61 -3.06 4.61 15.37
C ILE A 61 -1.62 5.10 15.47
N GLN A 62 -1.39 6.31 15.97
CA GLN A 62 -0.03 6.85 16.14
C GLN A 62 0.81 6.01 17.10
N THR A 63 0.22 5.57 18.21
CA THR A 63 0.91 4.65 19.14
C THR A 63 1.32 3.36 18.44
N VAL A 64 0.43 2.73 17.68
CA VAL A 64 0.75 1.50 16.92
C VAL A 64 1.85 1.76 15.89
N LEU A 65 1.76 2.86 15.13
CA LEU A 65 2.78 3.22 14.14
C LEU A 65 4.16 3.44 14.78
N GLN A 66 4.21 3.92 16.02
CA GLN A 66 5.46 4.14 16.74
C GLN A 66 6.00 2.87 17.40
N GLU A 67 5.14 2.07 18.04
CA GLU A 67 5.54 0.90 18.81
C GLU A 67 5.82 -0.33 17.94
N LYS A 68 5.21 -0.42 16.76
CA LYS A 68 5.28 -1.58 15.85
C LYS A 68 5.88 -1.24 14.49
N GLN A 69 6.91 -0.38 14.47
CA GLN A 69 7.50 0.13 13.23
C GLN A 69 7.96 -0.97 12.27
N ASP A 70 8.61 -2.02 12.77
CA ASP A 70 9.11 -3.13 11.95
C ASP A 70 7.97 -3.95 11.35
N ASP A 71 6.96 -4.31 12.16
CA ASP A 71 5.77 -5.03 11.68
C ASP A 71 5.00 -4.21 10.63
N ILE A 72 4.86 -2.90 10.86
CA ILE A 72 4.23 -1.98 9.90
C ILE A 72 5.06 -1.86 8.62
N TYR A 73 6.39 -1.84 8.73
CA TYR A 73 7.27 -1.80 7.57
C TYR A 73 7.09 -3.05 6.68
N GLU A 74 7.10 -4.24 7.27
CA GLU A 74 6.89 -5.49 6.54
C GLU A 74 5.47 -5.58 5.95
N ALA A 75 4.44 -5.26 6.75
CA ALA A 75 3.06 -5.22 6.25
C ALA A 75 2.87 -4.23 5.09
N LYS A 76 3.58 -3.10 5.11
CA LYS A 76 3.58 -2.15 3.98
C LYS A 76 4.28 -2.72 2.75
N ASN A 77 5.38 -3.48 2.91
CA ASN A 77 6.03 -4.14 1.78
C ASN A 77 5.10 -5.15 1.11
N ASP A 78 4.41 -5.97 1.91
CA ASP A 78 3.43 -6.93 1.40
C ASP A 78 2.28 -6.21 0.68
N LEU A 79 1.77 -5.12 1.26
CA LEU A 79 0.72 -4.31 0.64
C LEU A 79 1.18 -3.68 -0.69
N TYR A 80 2.42 -3.19 -0.77
CA TYR A 80 2.97 -2.68 -2.04
C TYR A 80 3.01 -3.77 -3.11
N ILE A 81 3.43 -4.98 -2.76
CA ILE A 81 3.47 -6.11 -3.70
C ILE A 81 2.06 -6.48 -4.16
N SER A 82 1.11 -6.57 -3.24
CA SER A 82 -0.29 -6.88 -3.57
C SER A 82 -0.88 -5.86 -4.54
N LEU A 83 -0.74 -4.56 -4.26
CA LEU A 83 -1.31 -3.51 -5.09
C LEU A 83 -0.65 -3.41 -6.47
N VAL A 84 0.66 -3.71 -6.56
CA VAL A 84 1.33 -3.86 -7.86
C VAL A 84 0.72 -5.03 -8.63
N GLY A 85 0.50 -6.18 -7.98
CA GLY A 85 -0.16 -7.33 -8.57
C GLY A 85 -1.57 -7.01 -9.09
N ASP A 86 -2.36 -6.29 -8.29
CA ASP A 86 -3.72 -5.88 -8.66
C ASP A 86 -3.73 -5.00 -9.91
N VAL A 87 -2.81 -4.02 -10.01
CA VAL A 87 -2.69 -3.20 -11.21
C VAL A 87 -2.26 -4.04 -12.41
N LEU A 88 -1.24 -4.89 -12.27
CA LEU A 88 -0.68 -5.67 -13.39
C LEU A 88 -1.66 -6.73 -13.93
N THR A 89 -2.43 -7.38 -13.05
CA THR A 89 -3.39 -8.44 -13.43
C THR A 89 -4.66 -7.91 -14.08
N GLN A 90 -5.06 -6.67 -13.81
CA GLN A 90 -6.20 -6.03 -14.47
C GLN A 90 -5.89 -5.52 -15.90
N HIS A 91 -4.65 -5.69 -16.38
CA HIS A 91 -4.29 -5.44 -17.79
C HIS A 91 -4.42 -6.68 -18.69
N GLU A 92 -4.73 -7.85 -18.14
CA GLU A 92 -5.06 -9.07 -18.91
C GLU A 92 -6.56 -9.14 -19.26
#